data_AF-A0AAD5B3D7-F1
#
_entry.id   AF-A0AAD5B3D7-F1
#
_cell.length_a   1.000
_cell.length_b   1.000
_cell.length_c   1.000
_cell.angle_alpha   90.00
_cell.angle_beta   90.00
_cell.angle_gamma   90.00
#
_symmetry.space_group_name_H-M   'P 1'
#
loop_
_entity.id
_entity.type
_entity.pdbx_description
1 polymer ?
#
loop_
_entity_poly.entity_id
_entity_poly.type
_entity_poly.pdbx_seq_one_letter_code
_entity_poly.pdbx_strand_id
1 'polypeptide(L)'
;MSDIEDEARRLSLFLELLESSTKWEEFQHLLLLLQAWPPVTDESRLESEQNPWVCVTSGVLSHCSTWSNISPGSEILTMCRSLYTTKHKLNPQCIGHISTLLLNSGLKLEALKLMAESKDEQLLARTLDLIKNITSGNGLPLQLSGRHIVYELHDLDAV
;
A
#
# COMPACT_ATOMS: atom_id res chain seq x y z
N MET A 1 -23.45 16.70 -15.06
CA MET A 1 -22.46 16.81 -13.96
C MET A 1 -23.05 16.28 -12.65
N SER A 2 -23.79 15.17 -12.68
CA SER A 2 -24.42 14.53 -11.51
C SER A 2 -23.50 13.55 -10.78
N ASP A 3 -22.36 13.19 -11.39
CA ASP A 3 -21.51 12.07 -10.95
C ASP A 3 -20.61 12.42 -9.75
N ILE A 4 -20.64 13.67 -9.30
CA ILE A 4 -19.85 14.19 -8.18
C ILE A 4 -20.75 14.60 -6.99
N GLU A 5 -22.08 14.55 -7.17
CA GLU A 5 -23.04 15.05 -6.16
C GLU A 5 -23.15 14.17 -4.91
N ASP A 6 -22.83 12.88 -5.03
CA ASP A 6 -22.94 11.90 -3.95
C ASP A 6 -21.64 11.07 -3.81
N GLU A 7 -21.32 10.62 -2.61
CA GLU A 7 -20.12 9.82 -2.34
C GLU A 7 -20.11 8.50 -3.11
N ALA A 8 -21.25 7.81 -3.22
CA ALA A 8 -21.33 6.54 -3.95
C ALA A 8 -21.05 6.74 -5.44
N ARG A 9 -21.49 7.87 -6.02
CA ARG A 9 -21.20 8.22 -7.41
C ARG A 9 -19.75 8.60 -7.62
N ARG A 10 -19.17 9.40 -6.71
CA ARG A 10 -17.73 9.74 -6.74
C ARG A 10 -16.86 8.49 -6.68
N LEU A 11 -17.21 7.55 -5.81
CA LEU A 11 -16.51 6.28 -5.69
C LEU A 11 -16.70 5.39 -6.92
N SER A 12 -17.91 5.33 -7.49
CA SER A 12 -18.15 4.57 -8.72
C SER A 12 -17.33 5.13 -9.89
N LEU A 13 -17.35 6.45 -10.08
CA LEU A 13 -16.51 7.14 -11.07
C LEU A 13 -15.02 6.88 -10.84
N PHE A 14 -14.56 6.92 -9.59
CA PHE A 14 -13.17 6.63 -9.26
C PHE A 14 -12.77 5.22 -9.69
N LEU A 15 -13.60 4.22 -9.40
CA LEU A 15 -13.34 2.83 -9.77
C LEU A 15 -13.37 2.62 -11.29
N GLU A 16 -14.29 3.27 -12.00
CA GLU A 16 -14.34 3.25 -13.47
C GLU A 16 -13.05 3.85 -14.08
N LEU A 17 -12.61 5.01 -13.56
CA LEU A 17 -11.36 5.62 -14.01
C LEU A 17 -10.16 4.72 -13.70
N LEU A 18 -10.13 4.11 -12.53
CA LEU A 18 -9.08 3.17 -12.13
C LEU A 18 -9.02 1.95 -13.06
N GLU A 19 -10.17 1.35 -13.38
CA GLU A 19 -10.27 0.19 -14.29
C GLU A 19 -9.83 0.54 -15.71
N SER A 20 -10.08 1.78 -16.15
CA SER A 20 -9.65 2.26 -17.48
C SER A 20 -8.18 2.69 -17.57
N SER A 21 -7.50 2.83 -16.43
CA SER A 21 -6.13 3.38 -16.36
C SER A 21 -5.08 2.33 -16.72
N THR A 22 -4.10 2.72 -17.53
CA THR A 22 -3.01 1.83 -17.98
C THR A 22 -1.62 2.45 -17.81
N LYS A 23 -1.54 3.77 -17.69
CA LYS A 23 -0.28 4.52 -17.57
C LYS A 23 -0.05 4.98 -16.15
N TRP A 24 1.21 5.01 -15.72
CA TRP A 24 1.59 5.45 -14.39
C TRP A 24 1.04 6.85 -14.04
N GLU A 25 1.09 7.79 -14.98
CA GLU A 25 0.60 9.15 -14.77
C GLU A 25 -0.91 9.19 -14.45
N GLU A 26 -1.69 8.27 -15.03
CA GLU A 26 -3.13 8.15 -14.75
C GLU A 26 -3.35 7.70 -13.30
N PHE A 27 -2.57 6.71 -12.82
CA PHE A 27 -2.57 6.30 -11.41
C PHE A 27 -2.14 7.44 -10.49
N GLN A 28 -1.13 8.22 -10.84
CA GLN A 28 -0.72 9.39 -10.04
C GLN A 28 -1.85 10.41 -9.89
N HIS A 29 -2.60 10.68 -10.96
CA HIS A 29 -3.77 11.56 -10.88
C HIS A 29 -4.88 10.97 -10.01
N LEU A 30 -5.11 9.66 -10.07
CA LEU A 30 -6.08 8.98 -9.20
C LEU A 30 -5.68 9.04 -7.72
N LEU A 31 -4.40 8.89 -7.41
CA LEU A 31 -3.89 9.08 -6.04
C LEU A 31 -4.20 10.47 -5.51
N LEU A 32 -3.90 11.51 -6.29
CA LEU A 32 -4.20 12.90 -5.93
C LEU A 32 -5.71 13.14 -5.79
N LEU A 33 -6.50 12.56 -6.69
CA LEU A 33 -7.95 12.66 -6.64
C LEU A 33 -8.49 12.04 -5.36
N LEU A 34 -7.96 10.90 -4.92
CA LEU A 34 -8.39 10.23 -3.71
C LEU A 34 -7.97 10.98 -2.44
N GLN A 35 -6.84 11.69 -2.46
CA GLN A 35 -6.47 12.63 -1.38
C GLN A 35 -7.42 13.84 -1.32
N ALA A 36 -7.87 14.34 -2.48
CA ALA A 36 -8.80 15.45 -2.57
C ALA A 36 -10.23 15.05 -2.20
N TRP A 37 -10.66 13.84 -2.58
CA TRP A 37 -11.98 13.24 -2.33
C TRP A 37 -11.86 11.91 -1.57
N PRO A 38 -11.42 11.96 -0.31
CA PRO A 38 -11.28 10.75 0.48
C PRO A 38 -12.66 10.13 0.78
N PRO A 39 -12.78 8.79 0.82
CA PRO A 39 -14.01 8.11 1.25
C PRO A 39 -14.24 8.40 2.75
N VAL A 40 -15.45 8.77 3.14
CA VAL A 40 -15.72 9.30 4.49
C VAL A 40 -16.87 8.61 5.22
N THR A 41 -17.77 7.87 4.55
CA THR A 41 -19.07 7.54 5.18
C THR A 41 -19.38 6.08 5.47
N ASP A 42 -18.60 5.10 5.00
CA ASP A 42 -18.90 3.68 5.26
C ASP A 42 -17.70 2.94 5.87
N GLU A 43 -17.69 2.86 7.21
CA GLU A 43 -16.66 2.14 7.98
C GLU A 43 -16.48 0.69 7.51
N SER A 44 -17.57 0.02 7.08
CA SER A 44 -17.51 -1.37 6.60
C SER A 44 -16.73 -1.49 5.28
N ARG A 45 -16.79 -0.47 4.43
CA ARG A 45 -16.05 -0.42 3.16
C ARG A 45 -14.61 0.05 3.38
N LEU A 46 -14.40 0.92 4.37
CA LEU A 46 -13.08 1.41 4.75
C LEU A 46 -12.17 0.32 5.34
N GLU A 47 -12.71 -0.81 5.81
CA GLU A 47 -11.93 -1.93 6.35
C GLU A 47 -11.80 -3.13 5.39
N SER A 48 -12.36 -3.02 4.18
CA SER A 48 -12.42 -4.13 3.22
C SER A 48 -11.39 -4.01 2.09
N GLU A 49 -11.26 -5.08 1.31
CA GLU A 49 -10.51 -5.09 0.04
C GLU A 49 -11.08 -4.11 -1.01
N GLN A 50 -12.32 -3.63 -0.81
CA GLN A 50 -12.96 -2.62 -1.66
C GLN A 50 -12.57 -1.19 -1.28
N ASN A 51 -11.70 -1.00 -0.27
CA ASN A 51 -11.19 0.31 0.07
C ASN A 51 -10.46 0.92 -1.15
N PRO A 52 -10.75 2.17 -1.54
CA PRO A 52 -10.15 2.79 -2.72
C PRO A 52 -8.61 2.79 -2.74
N TRP A 53 -7.96 2.92 -1.59
CA TRP A 53 -6.50 2.85 -1.48
C TRP A 53 -5.95 1.45 -1.74
N VAL A 54 -6.70 0.43 -1.31
CA VAL A 54 -6.39 -0.99 -1.61
C VAL A 54 -6.60 -1.26 -3.10
N CYS A 55 -7.70 -0.78 -3.67
CA CYS A 55 -7.99 -0.90 -5.11
C CYS A 55 -6.90 -0.26 -5.97
N VAL A 56 -6.46 0.96 -5.65
CA VAL A 56 -5.36 1.62 -6.39
C VAL A 56 -4.08 0.82 -6.28
N THR A 57 -3.74 0.32 -5.08
CA THR A 57 -2.54 -0.51 -4.90
C THR A 57 -2.60 -1.75 -5.79
N SER A 58 -3.75 -2.42 -5.85
CA SER A 58 -3.97 -3.57 -6.73
C SER A 58 -3.80 -3.21 -8.22
N GLY A 59 -4.37 -2.09 -8.65
CA GLY A 59 -4.23 -1.61 -10.03
C GLY A 59 -2.77 -1.26 -10.37
N VAL A 60 -2.06 -0.59 -9.46
CA VAL A 60 -0.62 -0.29 -9.60
C VAL A 60 0.18 -1.56 -9.82
N LEU A 61 -0.01 -2.56 -8.96
CA LEU A 61 0.73 -3.83 -9.03
C LEU A 61 0.37 -4.66 -10.28
N SER A 62 -0.84 -4.50 -10.80
CA SER A 62 -1.30 -5.18 -12.02
C SER A 62 -0.66 -4.62 -13.29
N HIS A 63 -0.34 -3.32 -13.32
CA HIS A 63 0.17 -2.63 -14.50
C HIS A 63 1.66 -2.26 -14.41
N CYS A 64 2.30 -2.33 -13.24
CA CYS A 64 3.66 -1.83 -13.03
C CYS A 64 4.72 -2.48 -13.92
N SER A 65 4.51 -3.71 -14.37
CA SER A 65 5.43 -4.40 -15.30
C SER A 65 5.55 -3.71 -16.66
N THR A 66 4.58 -2.86 -17.02
CA THR A 66 4.54 -2.12 -18.28
C THR A 66 5.21 -0.74 -18.20
N TRP A 67 5.58 -0.29 -17.00
CA TRP A 67 6.13 1.05 -16.78
C TRP A 67 7.65 1.02 -16.67
N SER A 68 8.34 1.79 -17.50
CA SER A 68 9.79 1.94 -17.40
C SER A 68 10.16 2.86 -16.23
N ASN A 69 11.18 2.48 -15.45
CA ASN A 69 11.80 3.31 -14.40
C ASN A 69 10.91 3.66 -13.19
N ILE A 70 9.81 2.93 -12.96
CA ILE A 70 8.97 3.10 -11.77
C ILE A 70 9.24 1.95 -10.80
N SER A 71 9.45 2.29 -9.52
CA SER A 71 9.52 1.32 -8.43
C SER A 71 8.16 1.27 -7.73
N PRO A 72 7.24 0.35 -8.10
CA PRO A 72 5.87 0.36 -7.59
C PRO A 72 5.81 0.24 -6.07
N GLY A 73 6.69 -0.55 -5.46
CA GLY A 73 6.78 -0.66 -4.00
C GLY A 73 7.12 0.67 -3.31
N SER A 74 8.08 1.43 -3.86
CA SER A 74 8.46 2.75 -3.32
C SER A 74 7.33 3.77 -3.46
N GLU A 75 6.61 3.75 -4.57
CA GLU A 75 5.47 4.63 -4.80
C GLU A 75 4.31 4.32 -3.86
N ILE A 76 4.00 3.03 -3.65
CA ILE A 76 2.98 2.58 -2.69
C ILE A 76 3.35 3.00 -1.26
N LEU A 77 4.61 2.87 -0.85
CA LEU A 77 5.08 3.34 0.45
C LEU A 77 4.93 4.86 0.59
N THR A 78 5.35 5.61 -0.42
CA THR A 78 5.24 7.08 -0.44
C THR A 78 3.78 7.52 -0.31
N MET A 79 2.88 6.87 -1.07
CA MET A 79 1.44 7.07 -0.96
C MET A 79 0.95 6.83 0.47
N CYS A 80 1.22 5.65 1.06
CA CYS A 80 0.73 5.34 2.41
C CYS A 80 1.26 6.32 3.46
N ARG A 81 2.55 6.66 3.40
CA ARG A 81 3.22 7.60 4.31
C ARG A 81 2.66 9.01 4.21
N SER A 82 2.26 9.45 3.01
CA SER A 82 1.63 10.76 2.82
C SER A 82 0.32 10.91 3.62
N LEU A 83 -0.34 9.80 3.97
CA LEU A 83 -1.60 9.80 4.71
C LEU A 83 -1.40 9.80 6.24
N TYR A 84 -0.19 9.52 6.75
CA TYR A 84 0.06 9.32 8.18
C TYR A 84 -0.27 10.53 9.07
N THR A 85 -0.10 11.74 8.54
CA THR A 85 -0.38 12.99 9.25
C THR A 85 -1.79 13.54 8.97
N THR A 86 -2.57 12.83 8.15
CA THR A 86 -3.90 13.28 7.73
C THR A 86 -5.00 12.59 8.55
N LYS A 87 -6.19 13.18 8.57
CA LYS A 87 -7.41 12.55 9.13
C LYS A 87 -7.88 11.31 8.35
N HIS A 88 -7.24 11.01 7.22
CA HIS A 88 -7.52 9.88 6.34
C HIS A 88 -6.44 8.80 6.42
N LYS A 89 -5.68 8.77 7.52
CA LYS A 89 -4.72 7.70 7.79
C LYS A 89 -5.40 6.33 7.63
N LEU A 90 -4.76 5.43 6.90
CA LEU A 90 -5.24 4.07 6.69
C LEU A 90 -5.29 3.32 8.02
N ASN A 91 -6.41 2.63 8.26
CA ASN A 91 -6.55 1.75 9.41
C ASN A 91 -5.66 0.49 9.25
N PRO A 92 -5.39 -0.25 10.34
CA PRO A 92 -4.57 -1.46 10.28
C PRO A 92 -5.09 -2.53 9.31
N GLN A 93 -6.41 -2.67 9.10
CA GLN A 93 -6.96 -3.65 8.17
C GLN A 93 -6.57 -3.31 6.71
N CYS A 94 -6.71 -2.05 6.30
CA CYS A 94 -6.23 -1.56 5.01
C CYS A 94 -4.74 -1.78 4.83
N ILE A 95 -3.94 -1.48 5.85
CA ILE A 95 -2.50 -1.73 5.81
C ILE A 95 -2.23 -3.24 5.65
N GLY A 96 -2.98 -4.09 6.32
CA GLY A 96 -2.90 -5.55 6.17
C GLY A 96 -3.20 -6.02 4.74
N HIS A 97 -4.25 -5.47 4.11
CA HIS A 97 -4.59 -5.78 2.72
C HIS A 97 -3.50 -5.31 1.74
N ILE A 98 -3.03 -4.07 1.86
CA ILE A 98 -1.94 -3.52 1.02
C ILE A 98 -0.67 -4.36 1.20
N SER A 99 -0.32 -4.71 2.44
CA SER A 99 0.85 -5.52 2.74
C SER A 99 0.75 -6.91 2.11
N THR A 100 -0.45 -7.50 2.12
CA THR A 100 -0.71 -8.79 1.47
C THR A 100 -0.54 -8.71 -0.05
N LEU A 101 -1.03 -7.64 -0.69
CA LEU A 101 -0.82 -7.38 -2.12
C LEU A 101 0.67 -7.25 -2.47
N LEU A 102 1.43 -6.51 -1.66
CA LEU A 102 2.88 -6.36 -1.82
C LEU A 102 3.62 -7.69 -1.68
N LEU A 103 3.28 -8.49 -0.65
CA LEU A 103 3.86 -9.83 -0.44
C LEU A 103 3.60 -10.75 -1.63
N ASN A 104 2.36 -10.79 -2.12
CA ASN A 104 1.96 -11.60 -3.27
C ASN A 104 2.65 -11.16 -4.56
N SER A 105 3.03 -9.89 -4.65
CA SER A 105 3.76 -9.32 -5.80
C SER A 105 5.28 -9.43 -5.66
N GLY A 106 5.78 -10.10 -4.62
CA GLY A 106 7.22 -10.27 -4.37
C GLY A 106 7.93 -9.07 -3.72
N LEU A 107 7.20 -8.00 -3.40
CA LEU A 107 7.70 -6.76 -2.78
C LEU A 107 7.75 -6.91 -1.25
N LYS A 108 8.55 -7.88 -0.79
CA LYS A 108 8.59 -8.28 0.63
C LYS A 108 9.11 -7.17 1.54
N LEU A 109 10.14 -6.45 1.12
CA LEU A 109 10.76 -5.40 1.95
C LEU A 109 9.77 -4.27 2.21
N GLU A 110 9.05 -3.85 1.18
CA GLU A 110 8.05 -2.79 1.24
C GLU A 110 6.85 -3.21 2.10
N ALA A 111 6.40 -4.46 1.97
CA ALA A 111 5.36 -4.99 2.85
C ALA A 111 5.79 -4.95 4.33
N LEU A 112 7.03 -5.38 4.64
CA LEU A 112 7.54 -5.38 6.02
C LEU A 112 7.66 -3.96 6.58
N LYS A 113 8.17 -3.01 5.80
CA LYS A 113 8.24 -1.58 6.19
C LYS A 113 6.85 -1.05 6.52
N LEU A 114 5.88 -1.28 5.64
CA LEU A 114 4.53 -0.79 5.83
C LEU A 114 3.85 -1.37 7.08
N MET A 115 3.99 -2.67 7.32
CA MET A 115 3.44 -3.32 8.51
C MET A 115 4.12 -2.82 9.80
N ALA A 116 5.44 -2.64 9.80
CA ALA A 116 6.18 -2.11 10.95
C ALA A 116 5.78 -0.66 11.29
N GLU A 117 5.58 0.19 10.27
CA GLU A 117 5.18 1.60 10.44
C GLU A 117 3.73 1.78 10.91
N SER A 118 2.89 0.74 10.82
CA SER A 118 1.46 0.81 11.15
C SER A 118 1.16 1.07 12.64
N LYS A 119 2.11 0.75 13.53
CA LYS A 119 1.96 0.74 15.01
C LYS A 119 0.88 -0.23 15.52
N ASP A 120 0.42 -1.16 14.69
CA ASP A 120 -0.52 -2.20 15.08
C ASP A 120 0.22 -3.46 15.58
N GLU A 121 -0.18 -3.99 16.74
CA GLU A 121 0.51 -5.11 17.38
C GLU A 121 0.40 -6.41 16.56
N GLN A 122 -0.72 -6.64 15.87
CA GLN A 122 -0.92 -7.85 15.08
C GLN A 122 -0.06 -7.80 13.80
N LEU A 123 -0.01 -6.65 13.13
CA LEU A 123 0.85 -6.43 11.97
C LEU A 123 2.33 -6.50 12.35
N LEU A 124 2.71 -5.99 13.53
CA LEU A 124 4.07 -6.11 14.04
C LEU A 124 4.44 -7.58 14.31
N ALA A 125 3.56 -8.35 14.96
CA ALA A 125 3.77 -9.78 15.20
C ALA A 125 3.97 -10.55 13.88
N ARG A 126 3.12 -10.29 12.88
CA ARG A 126 3.25 -10.88 11.53
C ARG A 126 4.57 -10.50 10.86
N THR A 127 5.00 -9.24 11.01
CA THR A 127 6.29 -8.76 10.49
C THR A 127 7.46 -9.53 11.09
N LEU A 128 7.47 -9.71 12.41
CA LEU A 128 8.51 -10.46 13.12
C LEU A 128 8.56 -11.93 12.68
N ASP A 129 7.42 -12.57 12.50
CA ASP A 129 7.37 -13.97 12.06
C ASP A 129 7.83 -14.15 10.61
N LEU A 130 7.48 -13.22 9.72
CA LEU A 130 8.00 -13.21 8.35
C LEU A 130 9.52 -13.02 8.33
N ILE A 131 10.07 -12.13 9.14
CA ILE A 131 11.53 -11.94 9.26
C ILE A 131 12.20 -13.23 9.75
N LYS A 132 11.67 -13.88 10.79
CA LYS A 132 12.22 -15.16 11.29
C LYS A 132 12.20 -16.25 10.22
N ASN A 133 11.14 -16.34 9.43
CA ASN A 133 11.03 -17.32 8.35
C ASN A 133 12.06 -17.05 7.24
N ILE A 134 12.30 -15.77 6.91
CA ILE A 134 13.32 -15.36 5.93
C ILE A 134 14.72 -15.70 6.45
N THR A 135 15.02 -15.46 7.73
CA THR A 135 16.35 -15.73 8.31
C THR A 135 16.64 -17.21 8.54
N SER A 136 15.59 -18.04 8.68
CA SER A 136 15.73 -19.49 8.87
C SER A 136 15.82 -20.28 7.55
N GLY A 137 15.41 -19.69 6.43
CA GLY A 137 15.50 -20.28 5.10
C GLY A 137 16.84 -20.00 4.42
N ASN A 138 17.75 -20.97 4.41
CA ASN A 138 18.99 -20.90 3.63
C ASN A 138 18.70 -20.78 2.13
N GLY A 139 18.87 -19.58 1.57
CA GLY A 139 19.11 -19.38 0.14
C GLY A 139 18.50 -18.10 -0.40
N LEU A 140 19.34 -17.06 -0.59
CA LEU A 140 19.32 -16.10 -1.71
C LEU A 140 20.44 -15.04 -1.52
N PRO A 141 20.83 -14.29 -2.59
CA PRO A 141 22.16 -13.73 -2.77
C PRO A 141 22.51 -12.58 -1.82
N LEU A 142 23.82 -12.36 -1.68
CA LEU A 142 24.53 -11.46 -0.77
C LEU A 142 24.03 -9.99 -0.67
N GLN A 143 23.05 -9.56 -1.45
CA GLN A 143 22.45 -8.22 -1.34
C GLN A 143 21.27 -8.12 -0.37
N LEU A 144 20.67 -9.24 0.04
CA LEU A 144 19.51 -9.27 0.96
C LEU A 144 19.74 -10.27 2.10
N SER A 145 20.92 -10.21 2.73
CA SER A 145 21.12 -10.93 3.98
C SER A 145 20.14 -10.40 5.03
N GLY A 146 19.53 -11.27 5.84
CA GLY A 146 18.58 -10.87 6.89
C GLY A 146 19.10 -9.79 7.84
N ARG A 147 20.43 -9.62 7.93
CA ARG A 147 21.04 -8.47 8.60
C ARG A 147 20.67 -7.12 7.97
N HIS A 148 20.64 -7.01 6.65
CA HIS A 148 20.37 -5.75 5.94
C HIS A 148 18.93 -5.26 6.14
N ILE A 149 17.95 -6.17 6.16
CA ILE A 149 16.56 -5.85 6.47
C ILE A 149 16.41 -5.40 7.94
N VAL A 150 17.10 -6.06 8.88
CA VAL A 150 17.10 -5.65 10.29
C VAL A 150 17.75 -4.27 10.47
N TYR A 151 18.83 -3.96 9.76
CA TYR A 151 19.45 -2.64 9.81
C TYR A 151 18.54 -1.54 9.23
N GLU A 152 17.86 -1.78 8.09
CA GLU A 152 16.93 -0.81 7.52
C GLU A 152 15.67 -0.61 8.36
N LEU A 153 15.23 -1.63 9.11
CA LEU A 153 14.11 -1.49 10.05
C LEU A 153 14.52 -0.80 11.36
N HIS A 154 15.78 -0.93 11.79
CA HIS A 154 16.29 -0.26 13.00
C HIS A 154 16.44 1.26 12.83
N ASP A 155 16.55 1.77 11.59
CA ASP A 155 16.50 3.21 11.31
C ASP A 155 15.09 3.83 11.46
N LEU A 156 14.03 3.02 11.55
CA LEU A 156 12.67 3.51 11.80
C LEU A 156 12.38 3.80 13.28
N ASP A 157 13.22 3.32 14.21
CA ASP A 157 13.12 3.63 15.65
C ASP A 157 13.78 4.99 16.02
N ALA A 158 14.30 5.74 15.03
CA ALA A 158 15.01 7.00 15.23
C ALA A 158 14.20 8.27 14.86
N VAL A 159 12.89 8.17 14.58
CA VAL A 159 11.99 9.31 14.27
C VAL A 159 10.80 9.40 15.21
#